data_AF-A0AAF0PXG8-F1
#
_entry.id   AF-A0AAF0PXG8-F1
#
_cell.length_a   1.000
_cell.length_b   1.000
_cell.length_c   1.000
_cell.angle_alpha   90.00
_cell.angle_beta   90.00
_cell.angle_gamma   90.00
#
_symmetry.space_group_name_H-M   'P 1'
#
loop_
_entity.id
_entity.type
_entity.pdbx_description
1 polymer ?
#
loop_
_entity_poly.entity_id
_entity_poly.type
_entity_poly.pdbx_seq_one_letter_code
_entity_poly.pdbx_strand_id
1 'polypeptide(L)'
;MKGLWPTSKSMDTSSYKISVGDFVHAFFTIVVFGVVTILDRNTVDCFFPTFESTEKMLIMVLPPVVGAISSVVFMVFPNKRHGIGYPSN
;
A
#
# COMPACT_ATOMS: atom_id res chain seq x y z
N MET A 1 25.45 -5.39 -16.56
CA MET A 1 24.71 -4.32 -15.84
C MET A 1 23.26 -4.78 -15.75
N LYS A 2 22.79 -5.07 -14.54
CA LYS A 2 21.43 -5.58 -14.27
C LYS A 2 20.49 -4.39 -14.04
N GLY A 3 20.12 -3.74 -15.13
CA GLY A 3 19.23 -2.58 -15.11
C GLY A 3 19.26 -1.78 -16.41
N LEU A 4 18.05 -1.44 -16.88
CA LEU A 4 17.69 -0.47 -17.94
C LEU A 4 18.09 -0.74 -19.41
N TRP A 5 18.63 -1.90 -19.80
CA TRP A 5 18.93 -2.21 -21.22
C TRP A 5 18.51 -3.63 -21.61
N PRO A 6 18.02 -3.88 -22.86
CA PRO A 6 17.49 -5.17 -23.24
C PRO A 6 18.61 -6.17 -23.47
N THR A 7 18.67 -7.22 -22.63
CA THR A 7 19.52 -8.38 -22.90
C THR A 7 18.74 -9.36 -23.77
N SER A 8 19.23 -9.62 -24.97
CA SER A 8 18.64 -10.44 -26.04
C SER A 8 18.60 -11.96 -25.77
N LYS A 9 18.50 -12.38 -24.50
CA LYS A 9 18.34 -13.80 -24.12
C LYS A 9 16.99 -14.02 -23.45
N SER A 10 16.34 -15.15 -23.72
CA SER A 10 15.08 -15.54 -23.07
C SER A 10 15.23 -15.50 -21.55
N MET A 11 14.66 -14.49 -20.91
CA MET A 11 14.72 -14.29 -19.47
C MET A 11 13.66 -15.15 -18.78
N ASP A 12 14.02 -15.84 -17.70
CA ASP A 12 13.04 -16.52 -16.84
C ASP A 12 12.17 -15.47 -16.13
N THR A 13 10.89 -15.44 -16.49
CA THR A 13 9.90 -14.50 -15.94
C THR A 13 9.06 -15.11 -14.82
N SER A 14 9.34 -16.35 -14.39
CA SER A 14 8.59 -17.05 -13.34
C SER A 14 8.55 -16.26 -12.02
N SER A 15 9.67 -15.62 -11.66
CA SER A 15 9.79 -14.72 -10.49
C SER A 15 8.86 -13.50 -10.57
N TYR A 16 8.48 -13.08 -11.78
CA TYR A 16 7.60 -11.94 -11.99
C TYR A 16 6.11 -12.28 -11.96
N LYS A 17 5.74 -13.56 -11.89
CA LYS A 17 4.34 -14.00 -11.88
C LYS A 17 3.60 -13.46 -10.65
N ILE A 18 2.40 -12.91 -10.83
CA ILE A 18 1.56 -12.40 -9.74
C ILE A 18 1.23 -13.53 -8.75
N SER A 19 1.31 -13.21 -7.47
CA SER A 19 1.06 -14.11 -6.35
C SER A 19 -0.10 -13.62 -5.49
N VAL A 20 -0.65 -14.49 -4.64
CA VAL A 20 -1.69 -14.11 -3.66
C VAL A 20 -1.22 -12.98 -2.75
N GLY A 21 0.07 -12.98 -2.37
CA GLY A 21 0.67 -11.92 -1.56
C GLY A 21 0.62 -10.54 -2.22
N ASP A 22 0.69 -10.48 -3.55
CA ASP A 22 0.57 -9.21 -4.28
C ASP A 22 -0.84 -8.62 -4.12
N PHE A 23 -1.90 -9.45 -4.12
CA PHE A 23 -3.27 -9.00 -3.88
C PHE A 23 -3.49 -8.53 -2.43
N VAL A 24 -2.91 -9.23 -1.44
CA VAL A 24 -2.97 -8.82 -0.03
C VAL A 24 -2.34 -7.43 0.15
N HIS A 25 -1.15 -7.20 -0.40
CA HIS A 25 -0.51 -5.89 -0.32
C HIS A 25 -1.30 -4.81 -1.04
N ALA A 26 -1.78 -5.08 -2.26
CA ALA A 26 -2.55 -4.11 -3.03
C ALA A 26 -3.81 -3.68 -2.27
N PHE A 27 -4.58 -4.63 -1.74
CA PHE A 27 -5.78 -4.35 -0.97
C PHE A 27 -5.50 -3.48 0.25
N PHE A 28 -4.57 -3.89 1.11
CA PHE A 28 -4.24 -3.13 2.32
C PHE A 28 -3.58 -1.78 2.02
N THR A 29 -2.83 -1.66 0.93
CA THR A 29 -2.29 -0.36 0.48
C THR A 29 -3.41 0.60 0.11
N ILE A 30 -4.42 0.13 -0.62
CA ILE A 30 -5.61 0.93 -0.96
C ILE A 30 -6.37 1.32 0.31
N VAL A 31 -6.55 0.40 1.26
CA VAL A 31 -7.23 0.68 2.53
C VAL A 31 -6.47 1.73 3.34
N VAL A 32 -5.17 1.56 3.56
CA VAL A 32 -4.34 2.51 4.30
C VAL A 32 -4.37 3.88 3.62
N PHE A 33 -4.18 3.94 2.30
CA PHE A 33 -4.22 5.18 1.55
C PHE A 33 -5.59 5.86 1.62
N GLY A 34 -6.68 5.09 1.45
CA GLY A 34 -8.04 5.60 1.52
C GLY A 34 -8.37 6.16 2.91
N VAL A 35 -7.99 5.45 3.97
CA VAL A 35 -8.20 5.91 5.35
C VAL A 35 -7.46 7.23 5.61
N VAL A 36 -6.20 7.32 5.21
CA VAL A 36 -5.40 8.54 5.41
C VAL A 36 -5.93 9.72 4.59
N THR A 37 -6.32 9.48 3.33
CA THR A 37 -6.79 10.56 2.45
C THR A 37 -8.19 11.04 2.81
N ILE A 38 -9.11 10.14 3.18
CA ILE A 38 -10.48 10.48 3.58
C ILE A 38 -10.50 11.19 4.93
N LEU A 39 -9.64 10.78 5.88
CA LEU A 39 -9.56 11.37 7.21
C LEU A 39 -8.57 12.54 7.31
N ASP A 40 -8.00 13.00 6.20
CA ASP A 40 -7.29 14.28 6.17
C ASP A 40 -8.25 15.41 6.49
N ARG A 41 -7.81 16.38 7.30
CA ARG A 41 -8.67 17.50 7.73
C ARG A 41 -9.29 18.24 6.56
N ASN A 42 -8.52 18.52 5.51
CA ASN A 42 -9.05 19.26 4.37
C ASN A 42 -10.09 18.41 3.62
N THR A 43 -9.87 17.10 3.49
CA THR A 43 -10.85 16.19 2.87
C THR A 43 -12.13 16.13 3.69
N VAL A 44 -12.04 15.98 5.01
CA VAL A 44 -13.22 15.92 5.87
C VAL A 44 -13.98 17.24 5.86
N ASP A 45 -13.28 18.37 6.05
CA ASP A 45 -13.88 19.71 6.04
C ASP A 45 -14.60 20.02 4.71
N CYS A 46 -14.05 19.56 3.57
CA CYS A 46 -14.65 19.80 2.25
C CYS A 46 -15.79 18.84 1.89
N PHE A 47 -15.67 17.55 2.20
CA PHE A 47 -16.60 16.52 1.72
C PHE A 47 -17.59 16.02 2.78
N PHE A 48 -17.30 16.22 4.07
CA PHE A 48 -18.12 15.75 5.20
C PHE A 48 -18.33 16.83 6.28
N PRO A 49 -18.72 18.08 5.94
CA PRO A 49 -18.78 19.20 6.89
C PRO A 49 -19.79 19.05 8.03
N THR A 50 -20.67 18.05 7.99
CA THR A 50 -21.70 17.79 9.01
C THR A 50 -21.31 16.72 10.04
N PHE A 51 -20.09 16.18 9.99
CA PHE A 51 -19.65 15.03 10.80
C PHE A 51 -18.92 15.39 12.12
N GLU A 52 -19.14 16.56 12.72
CA GLU A 52 -18.33 17.11 13.83
C GLU A 52 -18.01 16.13 15.00
N SER A 53 -19.01 15.43 15.54
CA SER A 53 -18.83 14.63 16.76
C SER A 53 -18.17 13.28 16.50
N THR A 54 -18.40 12.69 15.34
CA THR A 54 -17.85 11.37 14.96
C THR A 54 -16.49 11.51 14.27
N GLU A 55 -16.25 12.61 13.57
CA GLU A 55 -15.00 12.92 12.88
C GLU A 55 -13.78 12.81 13.80
N LYS A 56 -13.79 13.55 14.92
CA LYS A 56 -12.60 13.66 15.79
C LYS A 56 -12.15 12.29 16.30
N MET A 57 -13.10 11.40 16.58
CA MET A 57 -12.82 10.03 16.98
C MET A 57 -12.23 9.22 15.81
N LEU A 58 -12.83 9.30 14.62
CA LEU A 58 -12.33 8.57 13.44
C LEU A 58 -10.91 8.99 13.07
N ILE A 59 -10.63 10.30 13.01
CA ILE A 59 -9.30 10.85 12.67
C ILE A 59 -8.24 10.38 13.69
N MET A 60 -8.58 10.30 14.98
CA MET A 60 -7.63 9.87 16.01
C MET A 60 -7.44 8.35 16.08
N VAL A 61 -8.49 7.57 15.89
CA VAL A 61 -8.47 6.13 16.20
C VAL A 61 -8.23 5.26 14.96
N LEU A 62 -8.83 5.61 13.81
CA LEU A 62 -8.83 4.73 12.66
C LEU A 62 -7.45 4.58 12.00
N PRO A 63 -6.65 5.65 11.77
CA PRO A 63 -5.34 5.51 11.15
C PRO A 63 -4.36 4.65 11.96
N PRO A 64 -4.22 4.79 13.30
CA PRO A 64 -3.37 3.91 14.09
C PRO A 64 -3.80 2.45 14.06
N VAL A 65 -5.11 2.16 14.15
CA VAL A 65 -5.63 0.78 14.13
C VAL A 65 -5.35 0.12 12.78
N VAL A 66 -5.66 0.81 11.68
CA VAL A 66 -5.41 0.31 10.32
C VAL A 66 -3.91 0.15 10.08
N GLY A 67 -3.08 1.08 10.56
CA GLY A 67 -1.63 0.98 10.52
C GLY A 67 -1.09 -0.24 11.26
N ALA A 68 -1.58 -0.51 12.48
CA ALA A 68 -1.17 -1.67 13.26
C ALA A 68 -1.54 -2.99 12.58
N ILE A 69 -2.78 -3.13 12.12
CA ILE A 69 -3.26 -4.33 11.42
C ILE A 69 -2.48 -4.54 10.12
N SER A 70 -2.35 -3.50 9.29
CA SER A 70 -1.60 -3.58 8.03
C SER A 70 -0.13 -3.94 8.24
N SER A 71 0.51 -3.42 9.29
CA SER A 71 1.89 -3.76 9.65
C SER A 71 2.06 -5.25 9.95
N VAL A 72 1.15 -5.84 10.73
CA VAL A 72 1.15 -7.28 11.02
C VAL A 72 0.93 -8.09 9.75
N VAL A 73 -0.02 -7.67 8.90
CA VAL A 73 -0.30 -8.35 7.63
C VAL A 73 0.91 -8.33 6.69
N PHE A 74 1.57 -7.20 6.52
CA PHE A 74 2.77 -7.09 5.67
C PHE A 74 3.98 -7.84 6.23
N MET A 75 4.02 -8.04 7.55
CA MET A 75 5.02 -8.91 8.17
C MET A 75 4.77 -10.39 7.84
N VAL A 76 3.51 -10.84 7.92
CA VAL A 76 3.11 -12.24 7.66
C VAL A 76 3.18 -12.57 6.17
N PHE A 77 2.84 -11.62 5.31
CA PHE A 77 2.95 -11.73 3.86
C PHE A 77 4.06 -10.79 3.40
N PRO A 78 5.33 -11.23 3.29
CA PRO A 78 6.40 -10.36 2.81
C PRO A 78 6.35 -10.19 1.27
N ASN A 79 6.68 -9.00 0.78
CA ASN A 79 6.78 -8.71 -0.65
C ASN A 79 8.24 -8.70 -1.14
N LYS A 80 8.53 -9.34 -2.28
CA LYS A 80 9.87 -9.36 -2.92
C LYS A 80 9.94 -8.51 -4.20
N ARG A 81 8.89 -7.75 -4.51
CA ARG A 81 8.83 -6.82 -5.63
C ARG A 81 9.63 -5.58 -5.26
N HIS A 82 10.57 -5.24 -6.12
CA HIS A 82 11.40 -4.07 -5.93
C HIS A 82 10.94 -2.96 -6.88
N GLY A 83 11.11 -1.70 -6.46
CA GLY A 83 10.82 -0.53 -7.28
C GLY A 83 11.86 -0.30 -8.38
N ILE A 84 11.63 0.74 -9.18
CA ILE A 84 12.57 1.19 -10.20
C ILE A 84 13.90 1.57 -9.52
N GLY A 85 15.01 1.05 -10.04
CA GLY A 85 16.36 1.31 -9.52
C GLY A 85 16.98 0.17 -8.69
N TYR A 86 16.21 -0.86 -8.34
CA TYR A 86 16.78 -2.06 -7.71
C TYR A 86 17.38 -3.02 -8.74
N PRO A 87 18.59 -3.59 -8.48
CA PRO A 87 19.19 -4.57 -9.36
C PRO A 87 18.35 -5.85 -9.40
N SER A 88 18.07 -6.38 -10.59
CA SER A 88 17.45 -7.69 -10.74
C SER A 88 18.46 -8.77 -10.32
N ASN A 89 18.27 -9.40 -9.17
CA ASN A 89 19.09 -10.54 -8.74
C ASN A 89 18.99 -11.68 -9.77
#